data_AF-A0A9X2L0F8-F1
#
_entry.id   AF-A0A9X2L0F8-F1
#
_cell.length_a   1.000
_cell.length_b   1.000
_cell.length_c   1.000
_cell.angle_alpha   90.00
_cell.angle_beta   90.00
_cell.angle_gamma   90.00
#
_symmetry.space_group_name_H-M   'P 1'
#
loop_
_entity.id
_entity.type
_entity.pdbx_description
1 polymer ?
#
loop_
_entity_poly.entity_id
_entity_poly.type
_entity_poly.pdbx_seq_one_letter_code
_entity_poly.pdbx_strand_id
1 'polypeptide(L)' 'MLEFISGLLIDFSLIGGIILFGLSFSKKYRKHKAKMLVASLILIAVGFIFLDYSALSEAYQSGLESGRSILTTLFKT' A
#
# COMPACT_ATOMS: atom_id res chain seq x y z
N MET A 1 15.44 -6.15 1.36
CA MET A 1 15.71 -5.05 0.39
C MET A 1 14.52 -4.79 -0.52
N LEU A 2 13.98 -5.80 -1.22
CA LEU A 2 12.78 -5.64 -2.05
C LEU A 2 11.56 -5.13 -1.26
N GLU A 3 11.29 -5.67 -0.07
CA GLU A 3 10.21 -5.20 0.82
C GLU A 3 10.36 -3.73 1.25
N PHE A 4 11.60 -3.30 1.50
CA PHE A 4 11.87 -1.91 1.87
C PHE A 4 11.63 -0.96 0.70
N ILE A 5 12.08 -1.35 -0.51
CA ILE A 5 11.87 -0.58 -1.74
C ILE A 5 10.39 -0.54 -2.10
N SER A 6 9.65 -1.66 -1.95
CA SER A 6 8.22 -1.70 -2.20
C SER A 6 7.45 -0.85 -1.20
N GLY A 7 7.79 -0.91 0.09
CA GLY A 7 7.20 -0.04 1.13
C GLY A 7 7.40 1.44 0.79
N LEU A 8 8.64 1.82 0.45
CA LEU A 8 8.96 3.20 0.05
C LEU A 8 8.16 3.64 -1.18
N LEU A 9 8.01 2.76 -2.19
CA LEU A 9 7.24 3.05 -3.41
C LEU A 9 5.77 3.33 -3.10
N ILE A 10 5.19 2.55 -2.18
CA ILE A 10 3.79 2.69 -1.75
C ILE A 10 3.60 4.04 -1.05
N ASP A 11 4.50 4.40 -0.15
CA ASP A 11 4.47 5.68 0.56
C ASP A 11 4.57 6.86 -0.41
N PHE A 12 5.51 6.81 -1.35
CA PHE A 12 5.66 7.84 -2.39
C PHE A 12 4.45 7.91 -3.33
N SER A 13 3.82 6.77 -3.65
CA SER A 13 2.60 6.72 -4.47
C SER A 13 1.43 7.41 -3.77
N LEU A 14 1.22 7.12 -2.48
CA LEU A 14 0.15 7.74 -1.68
C LEU A 14 0.38 9.24 -1.52
N ILE A 15 1.58 9.65 -1.12
CA ILE A 15 1.96 11.06 -0.97
C ILE A 15 1.80 11.81 -2.30
N GLY A 16 2.31 11.23 -3.40
CA GLY A 16 2.20 11.77 -4.73
C GLY A 16 0.74 11.93 -5.18
N GLY A 17 -0.10 10.92 -4.93
CA GLY A 17 -1.53 10.93 -5.22
C GLY A 17 -2.28 12.03 -4.49
N ILE A 18 -2.01 12.24 -3.20
CA ILE A 18 -2.61 13.30 -2.37
C ILE A 18 -2.17 14.69 -2.84
N ILE A 19 -0.88 14.88 -3.13
CA ILE A 19 -0.36 16.15 -3.63
C ILE A 19 -0.98 16.50 -5.00
N LEU A 20 -1.04 15.53 -5.92
CA LEU A 20 -1.70 15.69 -7.23
C LEU A 20 -3.19 16.02 -7.07
N PHE A 21 -3.86 15.40 -6.10
CA PHE A 21 -5.26 15.70 -5.78
C PHE A 21 -5.42 17.17 -5.40
N GLY A 22 -4.64 17.63 -4.41
CA GLY A 22 -4.68 19.02 -3.93
C GLY A 22 -4.32 20.03 -5.02
N LEU A 23 -3.28 19.74 -5.81
CA LEU A 23 -2.88 20.60 -6.92
C LEU A 23 -3.95 20.69 -8.01
N SER A 24 -4.78 19.65 -8.22
CA SER A 24 -5.86 19.67 -9.20
C SER A 24 -6.93 20.73 -8.90
N PHE A 25 -7.08 21.16 -7.64
CA PHE A 25 -8.01 22.22 -7.24
C PHE A 25 -7.47 23.63 -7.51
N SER A 26 -6.17 23.76 -7.76
CA SER A 26 -5.58 25.06 -8.06
C SER A 26 -6.04 25.56 -9.43
N LYS A 27 -6.44 26.84 -9.51
CA LYS A 27 -6.93 27.49 -10.74
C LYS A 27 -5.95 27.37 -11.92
N LYS A 28 -4.65 27.22 -11.63
CA LYS A 28 -3.58 27.04 -12.61
C LYS A 28 -3.75 25.79 -13.49
N TYR A 29 -4.41 24.75 -12.98
CA TYR A 29 -4.53 23.46 -13.66
C TYR A 29 -5.93 23.17 -14.20
N ARG A 30 -6.81 24.18 -14.29
CA ARG A 30 -8.23 24.00 -14.68
C ARG A 30 -8.41 23.26 -16.02
N LYS A 31 -7.50 23.45 -16.98
CA LYS A 31 -7.50 22.76 -18.29
C LYS A 31 -7.08 21.29 -18.22
N HIS A 32 -6.29 20.91 -17.21
CA HIS A 32 -5.78 19.55 -17.01
C HIS A 32 -6.36 18.85 -15.77
N LYS A 33 -7.30 19.51 -15.09
CA LYS A 33 -7.89 19.06 -13.82
C LYS A 33 -8.39 17.63 -13.87
N ALA A 34 -9.13 17.27 -14.92
CA ALA A 34 -9.66 15.91 -15.08
C ALA A 34 -8.53 14.86 -15.16
N LYS A 35 -7.48 15.12 -15.95
CA LYS A 35 -6.34 14.20 -16.07
C LYS A 35 -5.57 14.06 -14.76
N MET A 36 -5.38 15.16 -14.03
CA MET A 36 -4.71 15.15 -12.72
C MET A 36 -5.53 14.42 -11.65
N LEU A 37 -6.86 14.58 -11.65
CA LEU A 37 -7.74 13.84 -10.75
C LEU A 37 -7.72 12.33 -11.03
N VAL A 38 -7.75 11.93 -12.30
CA VAL A 38 -7.66 10.52 -12.68
C VAL A 38 -6.32 9.93 -12.27
N ALA A 39 -5.20 10.62 -12.54
CA ALA A 39 -3.87 10.16 -12.13
C ALA A 39 -3.75 10.05 -10.59
N SER A 40 -4.30 11.03 -9.87
CA SER A 40 -4.36 11.02 -8.40
C SER A 40 -5.15 9.82 -7.87
N LEU A 41 -6.36 9.58 -8.42
CA LEU A 41 -7.19 8.44 -8.05
C LEU A 41 -6.48 7.11 -8.28
N ILE A 42 -5.79 6.97 -9.42
CA ILE A 42 -5.02 5.76 -9.73
C ILE A 42 -3.88 5.57 -8.71
N LEU A 43 -3.11 6.62 -8.41
CA LEU A 43 -2.00 6.54 -7.44
C LEU A 43 -2.47 6.15 -6.04
N ILE A 44 -3.61 6.70 -5.60
CA ILE A 44 -4.22 6.37 -4.30
C ILE A 44 -4.74 4.93 -4.30
N ALA A 45 -5.43 4.51 -5.37
CA ALA A 45 -5.97 3.15 -5.48
C ALA A 45 -4.86 2.09 -5.49
N VAL A 46 -3.77 2.33 -6.23
CA VAL A 46 -2.59 1.46 -6.21
C VAL A 46 -2.01 1.39 -4.80
N GLY A 47 -1.82 2.53 -4.13
CA GLY A 47 -1.34 2.55 -2.75
C GLY A 47 -2.20 1.70 -1.79
N PHE A 48 -3.53 1.79 -1.91
CA PHE A 48 -4.46 1.00 -1.11
C PHE A 48 -4.37 -0.51 -1.37
N ILE A 49 -4.32 -0.93 -2.64
CA ILE A 49 -4.23 -2.37 -3.01
C ILE A 49 -2.96 -3.00 -2.43
N PHE A 50 -1.85 -2.26 -2.45
CA PHE A 50 -0.59 -2.75 -1.89
C PHE A 50 -0.58 -2.81 -0.36
N LEU A 51 -1.28 -1.91 0.33
CA LEU A 51 -1.48 -1.97 1.78
C LEU A 51 -2.25 -3.23 2.19
N ASP A 52 -3.35 -3.53 1.50
CA ASP A 52 -4.14 -4.75 1.75
C ASP A 52 -3.32 -6.02 1.51
N TYR A 53 -2.51 -6.06 0.45
CA TYR A 53 -1.66 -7.22 0.17
C TYR A 53 -0.58 -7.43 1.25
N SER A 54 -0.03 -6.34 1.77
CA SER A 54 0.98 -6.38 2.84
C SER A 54 0.37 -6.89 4.15
N ALA A 55 -0.79 -6.37 4.53
CA ALA A 55 -1.52 -6.81 5.72
C ALA A 55 -1.95 -8.29 5.63
N LEU A 56 -2.38 -8.73 4.44
CA LEU A 56 -2.77 -10.13 4.20
C LEU A 56 -1.56 -11.06 4.27
N SER A 57 -0.42 -10.63 3.71
CA SER A 57 0.84 -11.38 3.77
C SER A 57 1.38 -11.52 5.20
N GLU A 58 1.35 -10.43 5.99
CA GLU A 58 1.74 -10.46 7.41
C GLU A 58 0.82 -11.37 8.23
N ALA A 59 -0.50 -11.25 8.05
CA ALA A 59 -1.46 -12.12 8.74
C ALA A 59 -1.25 -13.60 8.38
N TYR A 60 -0.95 -13.90 7.11
CA TYR A 60 -0.67 -15.25 6.65
C TYR A 60 0.62 -15.81 7.26
N GLN A 61 1.72 -15.04 7.25
CA GLN A 61 2.99 -15.48 7.87
C GLN A 61 2.86 -15.67 9.38
N SER A 62 2.20 -14.75 10.07
CA SER A 62 1.97 -14.82 11.52
C SER A 62 1.13 -16.05 11.91
N GLY A 63 0.12 -16.39 11.11
CA GLY A 63 -0.66 -17.62 11.28
C GLY A 63 0.17 -18.89 11.08
N LEU A 64 1.07 -18.88 10.09
CA LEU A 64 1.96 -20.00 9.79
C LEU A 64 2.97 -20.26 10.92
N GLU A 65 3.59 -19.20 11.46
CA GLU A 65 4.52 -19.31 12.59
C GLU A 65 3.83 -19.78 13.87
N SER A 66 2.64 -19.23 14.16
CA SER A 66 1.84 -19.62 15.32
C SER A 66 1.43 -21.09 15.25
N GLY A 67 0.99 -21.58 14.08
CA GLY A 67 0.67 -22.99 13.87
C GLY A 67 1.89 -23.91 14.01
N ARG A 68 3.06 -23.47 13.52
CA ARG A 68 4.32 -24.23 13.67
C ARG A 68 4.77 -24.32 15.12
N SER A 69 4.62 -23.23 15.89
CA SER A 69 4.92 -23.17 17.32
C SER A 69 4.05 -24.13 18.14
N ILE A 70 2.75 -24.18 17.84
CA ILE A 70 1.81 -25.08 18.52
C ILE A 70 2.16 -26.55 18.23
N LEU A 71 2.43 -26.90 16.96
CA LEU A 71 2.82 -28.27 16.58
C LEU A 71 4.14 -28.68 17.23
N THR A 72 5.14 -27.81 17.23
CA THR A 72 6.42 -28.11 17.88
C THR A 72 6.31 -28.22 19.41
N THR A 73 5.35 -27.55 20.03
CA THR A 73 5.08 -27.70 21.48
C THR A 73 4.34 -29.01 21.77
N LEU A 74 3.36 -29.38 20.94
CA LEU A 74 2.59 -30.63 21.08
C LEU A 74 3.42 -31.88 20.84
N PHE A 75 4.35 -31.88 19.88
CA PHE A 75 5.21 -33.04 19.57
C PHE A 75 6.48 -33.14 20.42
N LYS A 76 6.71 -32.19 21.33
CA LYS A 76 7.87 -32.16 22.24
C LYS A 76 7.52 -32.60 23.67
N THR A 77 6.26 -32.96 23.91
CA THR A 77 5.75 -33.60 25.14
C THR A 77 5.59 -35.09 24.89
#